data_AF-A0A2V1GYE8-F1
#
_entry.id   AF-A0A2V1GYE8-F1
#
_cell.length_a   1.000
_cell.length_b   1.000
_cell.length_c   1.000
_cell.angle_alpha   90.00
_cell.angle_beta   90.00
_cell.angle_gamma   90.00
#
_symmetry.space_group_name_H-M   'P 1'
#
loop_
_entity.id
_entity.type
_entity.pdbx_description
1 polymer ?
#
loop_
_entity_poly.entity_id
_entity_poly.type
_entity_poly.pdbx_seq_one_letter_code
_entity_poly.pdbx_strand_id
1 'polypeptide(L)'
;MWFVVFDLDETLICCEHRLSRLTEVQAENVDERIRMLSPSQQDDSNLRYWIALYRKEHGMLFLALAESIRKGDAIFFIITAGEYLQSQTCMILELMFGFGDPEIEYLFSRANVVNRRMLLDLYAEDKSKLTAENFANAKARAMKSFMLLYNVLFKVSGESNLITTSDVVFVDDNVLNRECAKGFGFRSIDPTKNNYCKNIYKLTSLIKLSCRK
;
A
#
# COMPACT_ATOMS: atom_id res chain seq x y z
N MET A 1 -12.38 14.00 -4.15
CA MET A 1 -12.30 12.84 -3.24
C MET A 1 -11.00 12.10 -3.54
N TRP A 2 -10.19 11.81 -2.53
CA TRP A 2 -8.89 11.15 -2.68
C TRP A 2 -9.02 9.64 -2.72
N PHE A 3 -8.23 8.98 -3.57
CA PHE A 3 -8.09 7.53 -3.56
C PHE A 3 -6.62 7.21 -3.30
N VAL A 4 -6.33 6.67 -2.13
CA VAL A 4 -4.95 6.34 -1.74
C VAL A 4 -4.81 4.84 -1.67
N VAL A 5 -3.92 4.30 -2.50
CA VAL A 5 -3.69 2.87 -2.67
C VAL A 5 -2.26 2.56 -2.28
N PHE A 6 -2.09 1.66 -1.32
CA PHE A 6 -0.79 1.17 -0.88
C PHE A 6 -0.62 -0.29 -1.24
N ASP A 7 0.53 -0.65 -1.81
CA ASP A 7 1.03 -2.01 -1.65
C ASP A 7 1.42 -2.24 -0.18
N LEU A 8 1.25 -3.47 0.30
CA LEU A 8 1.50 -3.83 1.69
C LEU A 8 2.98 -4.18 1.90
N ASP A 9 3.47 -5.15 1.15
CA ASP A 9 4.77 -5.78 1.34
C ASP A 9 5.89 -4.87 0.83
N GLU A 10 6.98 -4.73 1.59
CA GLU A 10 8.12 -3.86 1.25
C GLU A 10 7.72 -2.38 1.05
N THR A 11 6.48 -1.99 1.37
CA THR A 11 5.98 -0.62 1.31
C THR A 11 5.51 -0.15 2.69
N LEU A 12 4.58 -0.87 3.33
CA LEU A 12 4.13 -0.60 4.70
C LEU A 12 4.88 -1.48 5.71
N ILE A 13 4.98 -2.78 5.41
CA ILE A 13 5.58 -3.76 6.30
C ILE A 13 6.55 -4.65 5.53
N CYS A 14 7.54 -5.21 6.22
CA CYS A 14 8.46 -6.20 5.67
C CYS A 14 8.57 -7.39 6.61
N CYS A 15 8.62 -8.60 6.06
CA CYS A 15 8.93 -9.78 6.85
C CYS A 15 10.44 -9.84 7.09
N GLU A 16 10.88 -10.24 8.28
CA GLU A 16 12.29 -10.25 8.68
C GLU A 16 13.20 -10.99 7.68
N HIS A 17 12.79 -12.17 7.20
CA HIS A 17 13.54 -12.95 6.21
C HIS A 17 13.64 -12.28 4.83
N ARG A 18 12.93 -11.18 4.60
CA ARG A 18 12.96 -10.37 3.37
C ARG A 18 13.68 -9.03 3.56
N LEU A 19 14.26 -8.74 4.73
CA LEU A 19 15.00 -7.50 4.96
C LEU A 19 16.12 -7.28 3.93
N SER A 20 16.78 -8.35 3.48
CA SER A 20 17.83 -8.29 2.45
C SER A 20 17.33 -7.87 1.06
N ARG A 21 16.01 -7.79 0.85
CA ARG A 21 15.39 -7.32 -0.40
C ARG A 21 15.10 -5.82 -0.40
N LEU A 22 15.15 -5.18 0.76
CA LEU A 22 14.92 -3.74 0.89
C LEU A 22 16.06 -2.97 0.22
N THR A 23 15.75 -1.83 -0.39
CA THR A 23 16.80 -0.88 -0.78
C THR A 23 17.41 -0.24 0.46
N GLU A 24 18.60 0.34 0.32
CA GLU A 24 19.28 1.09 1.39
C GLU A 24 18.35 2.13 2.03
N VAL A 25 17.61 2.88 1.20
CA VAL A 25 16.63 3.87 1.63
C VAL A 25 15.52 3.27 2.50
N GLN A 26 15.02 2.09 2.14
CA GLN A 26 13.98 1.40 2.91
C GLN A 26 14.54 0.85 4.22
N ALA A 27 15.73 0.25 4.17
CA ALA A 27 16.42 -0.31 5.33
C ALA A 27 16.69 0.76 6.41
N GLU A 28 17.12 1.97 6.03
CA GLU A 28 17.31 3.10 6.94
C GLU A 28 16.02 3.56 7.65
N ASN A 29 14.86 3.17 7.14
CA ASN A 29 13.55 3.57 7.65
C ASN A 29 12.75 2.41 8.25
N VAL A 30 13.41 1.30 8.57
CA VAL A 30 12.86 0.19 9.35
C VAL A 30 12.79 0.60 10.84
N ASP A 31 11.64 0.44 11.49
CA ASP A 31 11.55 0.58 12.95
C ASP A 31 11.62 -0.79 13.63
N GLU A 32 12.84 -1.28 13.84
CA GLU A 32 13.08 -2.61 14.44
C GLU A 32 12.54 -2.77 15.87
N ARG A 33 12.15 -1.68 16.55
CA ARG A 33 11.52 -1.75 17.88
C ARG A 33 10.07 -2.22 17.81
N ILE A 34 9.45 -2.12 16.63
CA ILE A 34 8.07 -2.55 16.39
C ILE A 34 8.10 -3.78 15.49
N ARG A 35 8.11 -4.95 16.13
CA ARG A 35 8.06 -6.24 15.46
C ARG A 35 6.83 -7.01 15.93
N MET A 36 6.14 -7.68 15.01
CA MET A 36 4.99 -8.51 15.33
C MET A 36 5.17 -9.91 14.74
N LEU A 37 4.83 -10.95 15.50
CA LEU A 37 4.85 -12.32 14.99
C LEU A 37 3.88 -12.50 13.83
N SER A 38 4.31 -13.24 12.81
CA SER A 38 3.44 -13.59 11.69
C SER A 38 2.29 -14.49 12.14
N PRO A 39 1.03 -14.16 11.85
CA PRO A 39 -0.14 -14.96 12.26
C PRO A 39 -0.17 -16.38 11.66
N SER A 40 0.55 -16.62 10.56
CA SER A 40 0.50 -17.86 9.78
C SER A 40 1.33 -19.02 10.34
N GLN A 41 2.09 -18.85 11.43
CA GLN A 41 3.01 -19.89 11.95
C GLN A 41 3.05 -19.94 13.48
N GLN A 42 1.92 -20.26 14.12
CA GLN A 42 1.86 -20.44 15.58
C GLN A 42 2.55 -21.73 16.10
N ASP A 43 3.08 -22.60 15.23
CA ASP A 43 3.50 -23.97 15.63
C ASP A 43 4.90 -24.41 15.13
N ASP A 44 5.77 -23.51 14.68
CA ASP A 44 7.07 -23.91 14.11
C ASP A 44 8.27 -23.10 14.63
N SER A 45 9.41 -23.79 14.69
CA SER A 45 10.72 -23.33 15.20
C SER A 45 11.35 -22.14 14.46
N ASN A 46 10.71 -21.67 13.38
CA ASN A 46 11.11 -20.51 12.61
C ASN A 46 10.13 -19.36 12.85
N LEU A 47 10.20 -18.75 14.04
CA LEU A 47 9.47 -17.52 14.34
C LEU A 47 9.80 -16.46 13.29
N ARG A 48 8.80 -15.96 12.57
CA ARG A 48 8.94 -14.87 11.60
C ARG A 48 8.27 -13.63 12.14
N TYR A 49 8.97 -12.50 12.04
CA TYR A 49 8.45 -11.21 12.43
C TYR A 49 8.15 -10.34 11.21
N TRP A 50 7.11 -9.54 11.34
CA TRP A 50 6.83 -8.39 10.51
C TRP A 50 7.41 -7.15 11.16
N ILE A 51 7.89 -6.22 10.35
CA ILE A 51 8.52 -4.98 10.79
C ILE A 51 7.93 -3.82 9.99
N ALA A 52 7.63 -2.70 10.66
CA ALA A 52 7.09 -1.51 10.02
C ALA A 52 8.18 -0.71 9.29
N LEU A 53 7.84 -0.21 8.09
CA LEU A 53 8.65 0.73 7.31
C LEU A 53 8.07 2.13 7.43
N TYR A 54 8.92 3.17 7.43
CA TYR A 54 8.50 4.58 7.40
C TYR A 54 7.42 4.95 8.42
N ARG A 55 7.50 4.36 9.62
CA ARG A 55 6.43 4.38 10.62
C ARG A 55 5.93 5.78 10.95
N LYS A 56 6.84 6.75 11.08
CA LYS A 56 6.50 8.15 11.41
C LYS A 56 5.71 8.79 10.26
N GLU A 57 6.23 8.67 9.05
CA GLU A 57 5.63 9.24 7.83
C GLU A 57 4.24 8.63 7.56
N HIS A 58 4.12 7.30 7.66
CA HIS A 58 2.85 6.61 7.48
C HIS A 58 1.85 6.96 8.57
N GLY A 59 2.25 6.98 9.84
CA GLY A 59 1.35 7.38 10.93
C GLY A 59 0.75 8.78 10.72
N MET A 60 1.56 9.74 10.27
CA MET A 60 1.07 11.09 9.95
C MET A 60 0.10 11.11 8.78
N LEU A 61 0.34 10.30 7.74
CA LEU A 61 -0.56 10.16 6.60
C LEU A 61 -1.86 9.48 7.00
N PHE A 62 -1.79 8.43 7.80
CA PHE A 62 -2.94 7.65 8.26
C PHE A 62 -3.89 8.47 9.13
N LEU A 63 -3.36 9.31 10.02
CA LEU A 63 -4.18 10.26 10.76
C LEU A 63 -4.93 11.24 9.84
N ALA A 64 -4.26 11.75 8.80
CA ALA A 64 -4.91 12.62 7.83
C ALA A 64 -5.99 11.88 7.03
N LEU A 65 -5.72 10.64 6.62
CA LEU A 65 -6.67 9.80 5.89
C LEU A 65 -7.89 9.43 6.73
N ALA A 66 -7.70 9.10 8.02
CA ALA A 66 -8.77 8.79 8.95
C ALA A 66 -9.78 9.95 9.03
N GLU A 67 -9.27 11.18 9.19
CA GLU A 67 -10.09 12.39 9.21
C GLU A 67 -10.85 12.57 7.88
N SER A 68 -10.16 12.44 6.74
CA SER A 68 -10.78 12.58 5.42
C SER A 68 -11.84 11.53 5.14
N ILE A 69 -11.62 10.27 5.54
CA ILE A 69 -12.60 9.18 5.33
C ILE A 69 -13.87 9.44 6.13
N ARG A 70 -13.78 9.97 7.36
CA ARG A 70 -14.98 10.34 8.14
C ARG A 70 -15.83 11.43 7.46
N LYS A 71 -15.17 12.35 6.76
CA LYS A 71 -15.82 13.41 5.97
C LYS A 71 -16.33 12.91 4.61
N GLY A 72 -15.98 11.69 4.20
CA GLY A 72 -16.28 11.17 2.86
C GLY A 72 -15.36 11.73 1.77
N ASP A 73 -14.26 12.38 2.13
CA ASP A 73 -13.34 13.03 1.20
C ASP A 73 -12.23 12.12 0.69
N ALA A 74 -12.07 10.93 1.27
CA ALA A 74 -11.06 9.97 0.88
C ALA A 74 -11.54 8.52 0.97
N ILE A 75 -10.90 7.64 0.20
CA ILE A 75 -11.01 6.19 0.30
C ILE A 75 -9.60 5.61 0.31
N PHE A 76 -9.36 4.67 1.23
CA PHE A 76 -8.08 4.02 1.43
C PHE A 76 -8.13 2.55 1.01
N PHE A 77 -7.11 2.13 0.26
CA PHE A 77 -6.96 0.77 -0.26
C PHE A 77 -5.59 0.21 0.12
N ILE A 78 -5.56 -1.07 0.47
CA ILE A 78 -4.35 -1.84 0.73
C ILE A 78 -4.33 -3.03 -0.24
N ILE A 79 -3.22 -3.22 -0.94
CA ILE A 79 -2.98 -4.36 -1.81
C ILE A 79 -2.01 -5.30 -1.11
N THR A 80 -2.42 -6.54 -0.87
CA THR A 80 -1.61 -7.53 -0.14
C THR A 80 -0.97 -8.51 -1.12
N ALA A 81 0.27 -8.98 -0.96
CA ALA A 81 0.86 -9.98 -1.86
C ALA A 81 0.34 -11.42 -1.63
N GLY A 82 -0.96 -11.67 -1.81
CA GLY A 82 -1.55 -13.01 -1.77
C GLY A 82 -1.61 -13.67 -0.39
N GLU A 83 -2.63 -14.51 -0.16
CA GLU A 83 -2.90 -15.26 1.10
C GLU A 83 -3.32 -14.49 2.33
N TYR A 84 -3.04 -13.19 2.42
CA TYR A 84 -3.46 -12.43 3.59
C TYR A 84 -4.99 -12.26 3.65
N LEU A 85 -5.59 -12.69 4.75
CA LEU A 85 -6.97 -12.36 5.06
C LEU A 85 -7.07 -10.88 5.41
N GLN A 86 -8.16 -10.23 5.02
CA GLN A 86 -8.40 -8.81 5.31
C GLN A 86 -8.33 -8.52 6.82
N SER A 87 -9.01 -9.32 7.64
CA SER A 87 -9.01 -9.16 9.09
C SER A 87 -7.61 -9.25 9.70
N GLN A 88 -6.80 -10.20 9.24
CA GLN A 88 -5.41 -10.35 9.69
C GLN A 88 -4.54 -9.17 9.25
N THR A 89 -4.71 -8.69 8.02
CA THR A 89 -3.98 -7.54 7.49
C THR A 89 -4.28 -6.28 8.30
N CYS A 90 -5.56 -5.97 8.52
CA CYS A 90 -5.98 -4.82 9.31
C CYS A 90 -5.45 -4.91 10.74
N MET A 91 -5.58 -6.07 11.39
CA MET A 91 -5.05 -6.29 12.75
C MET A 91 -3.53 -6.06 12.84
N ILE A 92 -2.75 -6.56 11.87
CA ILE A 92 -1.29 -6.34 11.84
C ILE A 92 -1.00 -4.84 11.73
N LEU A 93 -1.68 -4.14 10.82
CA LEU A 93 -1.45 -2.72 10.59
C LEU A 93 -1.89 -1.86 11.77
N GLU A 94 -3.00 -2.20 12.43
CA GLU A 94 -3.44 -1.57 13.69
C GLU A 94 -2.38 -1.73 14.78
N LEU A 95 -1.81 -2.92 14.95
CA LEU A 95 -0.76 -3.15 15.94
C LEU A 95 0.55 -2.41 15.61
N MET A 96 0.89 -2.29 14.32
CA MET A 96 2.12 -1.63 13.88
C MET A 96 2.06 -0.12 13.82
N PHE A 97 0.90 0.43 13.48
CA PHE A 97 0.73 1.86 13.21
C PHE A 97 -0.30 2.53 14.13
N GLY A 98 -1.20 1.77 14.75
CA GLY A 98 -2.29 2.29 15.58
C GLY A 98 -1.83 2.83 16.92
N PHE A 99 -0.96 2.15 17.68
CA PHE A 99 -0.52 2.58 19.03
C PHE A 99 -1.66 2.95 20.00
N GLY A 100 -2.85 2.36 19.84
CA GLY A 100 -4.04 2.73 20.60
C GLY A 100 -4.63 4.09 20.20
N ASP A 101 -4.27 4.62 19.02
CA ASP A 101 -4.91 5.77 18.40
C ASP A 101 -6.21 5.32 17.71
N PRO A 102 -7.38 5.71 18.23
CA PRO A 102 -8.67 5.28 17.69
C PRO A 102 -8.92 5.76 16.26
N GLU A 103 -8.24 6.81 15.80
CA GLU A 103 -8.36 7.33 14.44
C GLU A 103 -7.73 6.37 13.43
N ILE A 104 -6.57 5.81 13.77
CA ILE A 104 -5.86 4.87 12.92
C ILE A 104 -6.56 3.51 12.92
N GLU A 105 -7.09 3.08 14.06
CA GLU A 105 -7.96 1.88 14.14
C GLU A 105 -9.23 2.06 13.27
N TYR A 106 -9.85 3.24 13.33
CA TYR A 106 -10.98 3.57 12.45
C TYR A 106 -10.57 3.53 10.97
N LEU A 107 -9.40 4.03 10.60
CA LEU A 107 -8.90 3.96 9.23
C LEU A 107 -8.81 2.51 8.74
N PHE A 108 -8.15 1.62 9.49
CA PHE A 108 -7.93 0.24 9.05
C PHE A 108 -9.21 -0.60 9.07
N SER A 109 -10.15 -0.34 9.99
CA SER A 109 -11.47 -0.97 9.95
C SER A 109 -12.33 -0.54 8.74
N ARG A 110 -11.99 0.59 8.11
CA ARG A 110 -12.64 1.11 6.89
C ARG A 110 -11.80 0.93 5.62
N ALA A 111 -10.59 0.36 5.74
CA ALA A 111 -9.70 0.16 4.61
C ALA A 111 -10.24 -0.93 3.68
N ASN A 112 -10.14 -0.70 2.38
CA ASN A 112 -10.47 -1.69 1.37
C ASN A 112 -9.25 -2.56 1.10
N VAL A 113 -9.25 -3.79 1.61
CA VAL A 113 -8.15 -4.72 1.37
C VAL A 113 -8.41 -5.50 0.09
N VAL A 114 -7.56 -5.26 -0.91
CA VAL A 114 -7.57 -5.96 -2.19
C VAL A 114 -6.50 -7.04 -2.13
N ASN A 115 -6.92 -8.29 -1.97
CA ASN A 115 -5.96 -9.39 -2.01
C ASN A 115 -5.40 -9.52 -3.43
N ARG A 116 -4.08 -9.46 -3.62
CA ARG A 116 -3.46 -9.67 -4.94
C ARG A 116 -3.88 -11.00 -5.55
N ARG A 117 -4.26 -12.02 -4.77
CA ARG A 117 -4.88 -13.27 -5.31
C ARG A 117 -6.19 -13.05 -6.05
N MET A 118 -7.00 -12.07 -5.64
CA MET A 118 -8.17 -11.62 -6.39
C MET A 118 -7.77 -10.90 -7.70
N LEU A 119 -6.50 -10.53 -7.83
CA LEU A 119 -5.87 -10.02 -9.06
C LEU A 119 -5.03 -11.12 -9.78
N LEU A 120 -4.82 -12.29 -9.16
CA LEU A 120 -3.94 -13.39 -9.62
C LEU A 120 -4.73 -14.49 -10.37
N ASP A 121 -5.09 -14.22 -11.62
CA ASP A 121 -4.88 -15.28 -12.62
C ASP A 121 -3.39 -15.40 -13.00
N LEU A 122 -2.52 -14.46 -12.60
CA LEU A 122 -1.20 -14.30 -13.19
C LEU A 122 -0.23 -13.59 -12.23
N TYR A 123 0.68 -14.30 -11.57
CA TYR A 123 2.06 -13.84 -11.23
C TYR A 123 2.74 -14.87 -10.31
N ALA A 124 3.63 -15.67 -10.89
CA ALA A 124 4.60 -16.50 -10.18
C ALA A 124 5.98 -16.28 -10.81
N GLU A 125 6.50 -15.04 -10.83
CA GLU A 125 7.88 -14.82 -11.27
C GLU A 125 8.62 -13.82 -10.39
N ASP A 126 9.84 -14.23 -10.04
CA ASP A 126 10.79 -13.58 -9.17
C ASP A 126 11.44 -12.39 -9.89
N LYS A 127 11.55 -11.23 -9.20
CA LYS A 127 12.10 -9.96 -9.74
C LYS A 127 13.49 -10.14 -10.36
N SER A 128 14.25 -11.14 -9.92
CA SER A 128 15.60 -11.47 -10.39
C SER A 128 15.68 -12.09 -11.80
N LYS A 129 14.54 -12.45 -12.42
CA LYS A 129 14.48 -13.16 -13.72
C LYS A 129 13.89 -12.33 -14.88
N LEU A 130 13.59 -11.05 -14.67
CA LEU A 130 12.98 -10.19 -15.70
C LEU A 130 14.02 -9.79 -16.76
N THR A 131 13.97 -10.41 -17.94
CA THR A 131 14.69 -9.99 -19.15
C THR A 131 13.92 -8.89 -19.89
N ALA A 132 14.59 -8.14 -20.78
CA ALA A 132 13.95 -7.12 -21.63
C ALA A 132 12.81 -7.69 -22.50
N GLU A 133 12.91 -8.97 -22.87
CA GLU A 133 11.92 -9.70 -23.67
C GLU A 133 10.65 -10.04 -22.87
N ASN A 134 10.79 -10.33 -21.58
CA ASN A 134 9.67 -10.64 -20.69
C ASN A 134 9.01 -9.40 -20.07
N PHE A 135 9.62 -8.23 -20.20
CA PHE A 135 9.11 -6.97 -19.66
C PHE A 135 7.79 -6.56 -20.28
N ALA A 136 7.60 -6.74 -21.60
CA ALA A 136 6.35 -6.40 -22.28
C ALA A 136 5.17 -7.24 -21.78
N ASN A 137 5.38 -8.54 -21.60
CA ASN A 137 4.39 -9.46 -21.03
C ASN A 137 4.11 -9.16 -19.56
N ALA A 138 5.15 -8.85 -18.77
CA ALA A 138 4.99 -8.42 -17.39
C ALA A 138 4.16 -7.11 -17.30
N LYS A 139 4.46 -6.13 -18.16
CA LYS A 139 3.70 -4.87 -18.25
C LYS A 139 2.24 -5.10 -18.64
N ALA A 140 1.95 -5.98 -19.60
CA ALA A 140 0.58 -6.31 -20.00
C ALA A 140 -0.23 -6.96 -18.85
N ARG A 141 0.42 -7.77 -18.02
CA ARG A 141 -0.22 -8.41 -16.85
C ARG A 141 -0.44 -7.45 -15.69
N ALA A 142 0.54 -6.59 -15.41
CA ALA A 142 0.38 -5.48 -14.47
C ALA A 142 -0.76 -4.55 -14.93
N MET A 143 -0.86 -4.26 -16.23
CA MET A 143 -1.97 -3.50 -16.82
C MET A 143 -3.34 -4.14 -16.54
N LYS A 144 -3.49 -5.46 -16.73
CA LYS A 144 -4.73 -6.19 -16.41
C LYS A 144 -5.10 -6.05 -14.92
N SER A 145 -4.13 -6.19 -14.03
CA SER A 145 -4.34 -6.03 -12.58
C SER A 145 -4.77 -4.61 -12.22
N PHE A 146 -4.17 -3.62 -12.86
CA PHE A 146 -4.55 -2.21 -12.71
C PHE A 146 -5.93 -1.91 -13.26
N MET A 147 -6.35 -2.53 -14.37
CA MET A 147 -7.73 -2.38 -14.87
C MET A 147 -8.76 -2.94 -13.89
N LEU A 148 -8.44 -4.06 -13.23
CA LEU A 148 -9.31 -4.62 -12.19
C LEU A 148 -9.37 -3.72 -10.97
N LEU A 149 -8.22 -3.21 -10.50
CA LEU A 149 -8.15 -2.21 -9.44
C LEU A 149 -8.97 -0.98 -9.82
N TYR A 150 -8.79 -0.45 -11.04
CA TYR A 150 -9.57 0.66 -11.58
C TYR A 150 -11.07 0.38 -11.48
N ASN A 151 -11.53 -0.78 -11.96
CA ASN A 151 -12.95 -1.14 -11.86
C ASN A 151 -13.44 -1.22 -10.40
N VAL A 152 -12.61 -1.71 -9.47
CA VAL A 152 -12.95 -1.72 -8.04
C VAL A 152 -13.04 -0.29 -7.50
N LEU A 153 -12.06 0.58 -7.79
CA LEU A 153 -12.05 1.97 -7.34
C LEU A 153 -13.33 2.72 -7.77
N PHE A 154 -13.72 2.55 -9.04
CA PHE A 154 -14.91 3.21 -9.61
C PHE A 154 -16.24 2.53 -9.23
N LYS A 155 -16.23 1.23 -8.90
CA LYS A 155 -17.42 0.55 -8.36
C LYS A 155 -17.69 0.96 -6.91
N VAL A 156 -16.64 1.10 -6.10
CA VAL A 156 -16.73 1.50 -4.69
C VAL A 156 -17.20 2.96 -4.55
N SER A 157 -16.84 3.83 -5.49
CA SER A 157 -17.26 5.24 -5.44
C SER A 157 -18.74 5.47 -5.78
N GLY A 158 -19.46 4.49 -6.33
CA GLY A 158 -20.87 4.62 -6.73
C GLY A 158 -21.16 5.63 -7.87
N GLU A 159 -20.18 6.46 -8.23
CA GLU A 159 -20.27 7.54 -9.19
C GLU A 159 -19.11 7.43 -10.18
N SER A 160 -19.37 6.86 -11.35
CA SER A 160 -18.37 6.64 -12.40
C SER A 160 -17.82 7.92 -13.03
N ASN A 161 -18.42 9.08 -12.74
CA ASN A 161 -18.18 10.34 -13.46
C ASN A 161 -17.47 11.43 -12.64
N LEU A 162 -17.10 11.17 -11.38
CA LEU A 162 -16.51 12.19 -10.48
C LEU A 162 -15.09 11.88 -10.00
N ILE A 163 -14.55 10.70 -10.31
CA ILE A 163 -13.14 10.40 -10.01
C ILE A 163 -12.28 11.00 -11.12
N THR A 164 -11.55 12.07 -10.81
CA THR A 164 -10.43 12.47 -11.67
C THR A 164 -9.26 11.52 -11.41
N THR A 165 -8.64 11.00 -12.47
CA THR A 165 -7.47 10.12 -12.34
C THR A 165 -6.32 10.78 -11.58
N SER A 166 -6.29 12.13 -11.58
CA SER A 166 -5.38 12.92 -10.75
C SER A 166 -5.60 12.76 -9.25
N ASP A 167 -6.78 12.38 -8.75
CA ASP A 167 -7.06 12.21 -7.32
C ASP A 167 -6.64 10.83 -6.78
N VAL A 168 -6.17 9.95 -7.66
CA VAL A 168 -5.66 8.63 -7.30
C VAL A 168 -4.15 8.69 -7.07
N VAL A 169 -3.71 8.22 -5.90
CA VAL A 169 -2.30 8.12 -5.51
C VAL A 169 -1.97 6.66 -5.21
N PHE A 170 -0.98 6.14 -5.92
CA PHE A 170 -0.54 4.75 -5.84
C PHE A 170 0.87 4.67 -5.24
N VAL A 171 1.03 3.96 -4.13
CA VAL A 171 2.30 3.82 -3.40
C VAL A 171 2.73 2.36 -3.42
N ASP A 172 3.83 2.07 -4.11
CA ASP A 172 4.23 0.69 -4.41
C ASP A 172 5.73 0.65 -4.75
N ASP A 173 6.46 -0.34 -4.26
CA ASP A 173 7.90 -0.54 -4.49
C ASP A 173 8.19 -1.17 -5.88
N ASN A 174 7.19 -1.78 -6.51
CA ASN A 174 7.28 -2.38 -7.83
C ASN A 174 7.16 -1.35 -8.96
N VAL A 175 8.26 -1.19 -9.72
CA VAL A 175 8.34 -0.27 -10.85
C VAL A 175 7.28 -0.54 -11.92
N LEU A 176 6.95 -1.81 -12.19
CA LEU A 176 5.95 -2.14 -13.21
C LEU A 176 4.56 -1.64 -12.83
N ASN A 177 4.21 -1.80 -11.55
CA ASN A 177 2.93 -1.33 -11.04
C ASN A 177 2.85 0.20 -11.11
N ARG A 178 3.92 0.90 -10.71
CA ARG A 178 3.98 2.37 -10.83
C ARG A 178 3.88 2.85 -12.28
N GLU A 179 4.54 2.19 -13.23
CA GLU A 179 4.45 2.54 -14.65
C GLU A 179 3.05 2.30 -15.22
N CYS A 180 2.36 1.23 -14.79
CA CYS A 180 0.95 1.02 -15.11
C CYS A 180 0.07 2.13 -14.52
N ALA A 181 0.25 2.50 -13.25
CA ALA A 181 -0.49 3.57 -12.60
C ALA A 181 -0.38 4.89 -13.40
N LYS A 182 0.84 5.26 -13.81
CA LYS A 182 1.07 6.45 -14.65
C LYS A 182 0.34 6.37 -15.99
N GLY A 183 0.28 5.18 -16.61
CA GLY A 183 -0.48 4.95 -17.84
C GLY A 183 -1.98 5.25 -17.71
N PHE A 184 -2.55 5.12 -16.51
CA PHE A 184 -3.93 5.51 -16.19
C PHE A 184 -4.07 6.96 -15.71
N GLY A 185 -2.99 7.75 -15.72
CA GLY A 185 -2.98 9.12 -15.22
C GLY A 185 -2.96 9.23 -13.69
N PHE A 186 -2.71 8.13 -12.98
CA PHE A 186 -2.59 8.15 -11.52
C PHE A 186 -1.25 8.75 -11.09
N ARG A 187 -1.25 9.41 -9.93
CA ARG A 187 0.00 9.77 -9.27
C ARG A 187 0.62 8.51 -8.65
N SER A 188 1.94 8.36 -8.78
CA SER A 188 2.66 7.27 -8.11
C SER A 188 3.75 7.80 -7.19
N ILE A 189 3.95 7.13 -6.05
CA ILE A 189 5.01 7.42 -5.09
C ILE A 189 5.83 6.14 -4.93
N ASP A 190 7.16 6.29 -5.01
CA ASP A 190 8.11 5.19 -4.95
C ASP A 190 8.78 5.12 -3.56
N PRO A 191 8.52 4.09 -2.74
CA PRO A 191 9.14 3.92 -1.43
C PRO A 191 10.64 3.69 -1.52
N THR A 192 11.19 3.28 -2.67
CA THR A 192 12.62 2.97 -2.76
C THR A 192 13.51 4.20 -3.00
N LYS A 193 12.97 5.42 -2.95
CA LYS A 193 13.65 6.67 -3.33
C LYS A 193 13.88 7.59 -2.14
N ASN A 194 15.00 8.30 -2.12
CA ASN A 194 15.39 9.24 -1.04
C ASN A 194 14.36 10.35 -0.78
N ASN A 195 13.52 10.68 -1.76
CA ASN A 195 12.47 11.69 -1.63
C ASN A 195 11.12 11.12 -1.16
N TYR A 196 11.05 9.83 -0.80
CA TYR A 196 9.82 9.18 -0.38
C TYR A 196 9.14 9.90 0.78
N CYS A 197 9.86 10.11 1.89
CA CYS A 197 9.30 10.79 3.07
C CYS A 197 8.76 12.18 2.71
N LYS A 198 9.50 12.94 1.90
CA LYS A 198 9.06 14.25 1.39
C LYS A 198 7.76 14.16 0.59
N ASN A 199 7.62 13.14 -0.25
CA ASN A 199 6.40 12.92 -1.04
C ASN A 199 5.21 12.51 -0.15
N ILE A 200 5.42 11.69 0.87
CA ILE A 200 4.39 11.32 1.85
C ILE A 200 3.95 12.55 2.66
N TYR A 201 4.87 13.40 3.12
CA TYR A 201 4.53 14.66 3.79
C TYR A 201 3.73 15.61 2.89
N LYS A 202 4.11 15.72 1.61
CA LYS A 202 3.36 16.51 0.63
C LYS A 202 1.94 15.95 0.45
N LEU A 203 1.78 14.64 0.31
CA LEU A 203 0.48 13.99 0.20
C LEU A 203 -0.39 14.26 1.45
N THR A 204 0.17 14.02 2.63
CA THR A 204 -0.47 14.28 3.93
C THR A 204 -0.99 15.72 4.00
N SER A 205 -0.17 16.69 3.57
CA SER A 205 -0.54 18.11 3.58
C SER A 205 -1.70 18.41 2.62
N LEU A 206 -1.69 17.84 1.42
CA LEU A 206 -2.76 18.02 0.43
C LEU A 206 -4.09 17.44 0.93
N ILE A 207 -4.06 16.26 1.54
CA ILE A 207 -5.24 15.60 2.14
C ILE A 207 -5.83 16.46 3.27
N LYS A 208 -4.98 16.98 4.18
CA LYS A 208 -5.43 17.89 5.25
C LYS A 208 -6.03 19.19 4.72
N LEU A 209 -5.49 19.73 3.62
CA LEU A 209 -6.02 20.95 3.01
C LEU A 209 -7.41 20.74 2.38
N SER A 210 -7.68 19.58 1.79
CA SER A 210 -9.03 19.27 1.29
C SER A 210 -10.07 19.23 2.41
N CYS A 211 -9.71 18.74 3.60
CA CYS A 211 -10.62 18.63 4.74
C CYS A 211 -11.04 19.95 5.40
N ARG A 212 -10.45 21.09 4.98
CA ARG A 212 -10.76 22.42 5.51
C ARG A 212 -11.72 23.22 4.63
N LYS A 213 -12.02 22.72 3.43
CA LYS A 213 -12.97 23.34 2.51
C LYS A 213 -14.36 22.78 2.76
#